data_AF-A0A353X3G9-F1
#
_entry.id   AF-A0A353X3G9-F1
#
_cell.length_a   1.000
_cell.length_b   1.000
_cell.length_c   1.000
_cell.angle_alpha   90.00
_cell.angle_beta   90.00
_cell.angle_gamma   90.00
#
_symmetry.space_group_name_H-M   'P 1'
#
loop_
_entity.id
_entity.type
_entity.pdbx_description
1 polymer ?
#
loop_
_entity_poly.entity_id
_entity_poly.type
_entity_poly.pdbx_seq_one_letter_code
_entity_poly.pdbx_strand_id
1 'polypeptide(L)'
;MSLETKLGIIGLGTQPDKNVNDKGFFVSAGPKFKLKPTFAREGTYGTNRLSGGYFRPELTISAFEVGESNFEDDLDLDGRRSGDQIFSIGLMINYGKQWIIGERFSIDWHIGLGYAYVSDGDGGYYYRYFASDSSFPIAINSGFSIGLCTK
;
A
#
# COMPACT_ATOMS: atom_id res chain seq x y z
N MET A 1 9.20 13.06 -14.70
CA MET A 1 9.26 12.43 -13.37
C MET A 1 8.22 13.12 -12.51
N SER A 2 7.46 12.38 -11.71
CA SER A 2 6.49 12.95 -10.77
C SER A 2 6.70 12.32 -9.40
N LEU A 3 6.67 13.10 -8.33
CA LEU A 3 6.66 12.57 -6.97
C LEU A 3 5.22 12.18 -6.62
N GLU A 4 5.03 10.99 -6.07
CA GLU A 4 3.73 10.52 -5.60
C GLU A 4 3.80 10.27 -4.10
N THR A 5 2.81 10.78 -3.38
CA THR A 5 2.65 10.58 -1.94
C THR A 5 1.27 10.01 -1.68
N LYS A 6 1.19 8.98 -0.84
CA LYS A 6 -0.03 8.32 -0.40
C LYS A 6 -0.12 8.43 1.11
N LEU A 7 -1.30 8.75 1.59
CA LEU A 7 -1.67 8.75 2.99
C LEU A 7 -2.84 7.81 3.15
N GLY A 8 -2.80 6.95 4.16
CA GLY A 8 -3.93 6.10 4.49
C GLY A 8 -4.10 6.00 5.99
N ILE A 9 -5.35 5.87 6.40
CA ILE A 9 -5.73 5.66 7.80
C ILE A 9 -6.12 4.20 7.93
N ILE A 10 -5.59 3.55 8.95
CA ILE A 10 -5.87 2.17 9.34
C ILE A 10 -6.94 2.25 10.44
N GLY A 11 -7.96 1.39 10.35
CA GLY A 11 -9.03 1.34 11.37
C GLY A 11 -10.30 2.14 11.09
N LEU A 12 -10.49 2.66 9.86
CA LEU A 12 -11.76 3.30 9.48
C LEU A 12 -12.88 2.30 9.13
N GLY A 13 -12.62 1.00 9.22
CA GLY A 13 -13.61 -0.05 9.01
C GLY A 13 -14.38 -0.35 10.29
N THR A 14 -15.70 -0.20 10.27
CA THR A 14 -16.57 -0.73 11.32
C THR A 14 -16.82 -2.20 11.03
N GLN A 15 -15.94 -3.09 11.50
CA GLN A 15 -16.29 -4.51 11.55
C GLN A 15 -17.37 -4.72 12.63
N PRO A 16 -18.48 -5.41 12.32
CA PRO A 16 -19.48 -5.80 13.32
C PRO A 16 -18.98 -6.86 14.29
N ASP A 17 -17.82 -7.48 14.02
CA ASP A 17 -17.14 -8.42 14.91
C ASP A 17 -16.20 -7.66 15.86
N LYS A 18 -16.57 -7.65 17.14
CA LYS A 18 -16.13 -6.73 18.21
C LYS A 18 -14.67 -6.85 18.69
N ASN A 19 -13.80 -7.63 18.06
CA ASN A 19 -12.59 -8.11 18.76
C ASN A 19 -11.25 -7.67 18.21
N VAL A 20 -11.20 -6.93 17.09
CA VAL A 20 -9.95 -6.38 16.56
C VAL A 20 -10.16 -4.93 16.18
N ASN A 21 -9.60 -4.02 16.98
CA ASN A 21 -9.70 -2.58 16.78
C ASN A 21 -8.35 -1.99 16.41
N ASP A 22 -7.89 -2.31 15.21
CA ASP A 22 -6.61 -1.81 14.72
C ASP A 22 -6.76 -0.36 14.31
N LYS A 23 -5.91 0.52 14.85
CA LYS A 23 -5.92 1.95 14.51
C LYS A 23 -4.53 2.40 14.13
N GLY A 24 -4.42 3.18 13.07
CA GLY A 24 -3.12 3.69 12.67
C GLY A 24 -3.16 4.55 11.42
N PHE A 25 -1.98 4.80 10.89
CA PHE A 25 -1.82 5.48 9.62
C PHE A 25 -0.58 4.96 8.91
N PHE A 26 -0.58 5.12 7.59
CA PHE A 26 0.59 4.91 6.78
C PHE A 26 0.83 6.08 5.84
N VAL A 27 2.10 6.33 5.58
CA VAL A 27 2.57 7.29 4.61
C VAL A 27 3.49 6.56 3.65
N SER A 28 3.22 6.70 2.36
CA SER A 28 4.09 6.17 1.31
C SER A 28 4.51 7.30 0.38
N ALA A 29 5.78 7.37 0.02
CA ALA A 29 6.30 8.35 -0.92
C ALA A 29 7.29 7.72 -1.89
N GLY A 30 7.24 8.13 -3.16
CA GLY A 30 8.11 7.55 -4.16
C GLY A 30 8.09 8.30 -5.49
N PRO A 31 9.25 8.43 -6.18
CA PRO A 31 9.27 8.98 -7.52
C PRO A 31 8.68 8.01 -8.52
N LYS A 32 7.74 8.47 -9.35
CA LYS A 32 7.12 7.72 -10.44
C LYS A 32 7.84 8.01 -11.76
N PHE A 33 8.44 6.97 -12.34
CA PHE A 33 9.09 6.98 -13.65
C PHE A 33 8.18 6.33 -14.70
N LYS A 34 7.86 7.05 -15.78
CA LYS A 34 7.03 6.52 -16.87
C LYS A 34 7.93 5.82 -17.91
N LEU A 35 7.68 4.54 -18.15
CA LEU A 35 8.58 3.67 -18.93
C LEU A 35 8.42 3.81 -20.44
N LYS A 36 7.27 4.27 -20.94
CA LYS A 36 7.03 4.79 -22.31
C LYS A 36 5.54 5.16 -22.45
N PRO A 37 5.19 6.24 -23.17
CA PRO A 37 3.83 6.43 -23.65
C PRO A 37 3.52 5.32 -24.66
N THR A 38 2.38 4.66 -24.55
CA THR A 38 1.89 3.81 -25.63
C THR A 38 1.50 4.73 -26.80
N PHE A 39 2.45 5.02 -27.70
CA PHE A 39 2.20 5.88 -28.85
C PHE A 39 1.31 5.19 -29.89
N ALA A 40 0.26 5.92 -30.25
CA ALA A 40 -0.26 6.16 -31.60
C ALA A 40 0.04 5.08 -32.65
N ARG A 41 -0.94 4.20 -32.87
CA ARG A 41 -1.17 3.63 -34.20
C ARG A 41 -2.11 4.59 -34.93
N GLU A 42 -1.76 4.96 -36.16
CA GLU A 42 -2.59 5.80 -37.04
C GLU A 42 -4.06 5.33 -36.98
N GLY A 43 -4.96 6.20 -36.55
CA GLY A 43 -6.42 5.95 -36.55
C GLY A 43 -7.07 5.57 -35.21
N THR A 44 -6.34 5.47 -34.08
CA THR A 44 -6.98 5.25 -32.76
C THR A 44 -7.08 6.56 -31.96
N TYR A 45 -8.30 7.08 -31.85
CA TYR A 45 -8.66 8.17 -30.93
C TYR A 45 -8.59 7.66 -29.49
N GLY A 46 -7.42 7.80 -28.85
CA GLY A 46 -7.14 7.41 -27.47
C GLY A 46 -5.96 8.21 -26.92
N THR A 47 -6.04 9.52 -27.09
CA THR A 47 -4.97 10.52 -26.98
C THR A 47 -4.76 11.02 -25.56
N ASN A 48 -3.92 10.35 -24.75
CA ASN A 48 -3.29 11.05 -23.62
C ASN A 48 -1.84 10.61 -23.37
N ARG A 49 -0.90 11.56 -23.51
CA ARG A 49 0.56 11.40 -23.32
C ARG A 49 0.94 10.96 -21.91
N LEU A 50 0.03 11.08 -20.96
CA LEU A 50 0.23 10.69 -19.57
C LEU A 50 -0.14 9.22 -19.29
N SER A 51 -0.74 8.51 -20.25
CA SER A 51 -1.05 7.08 -20.16
C SER A 51 0.17 6.21 -20.52
N GLY A 52 0.34 5.08 -19.83
CA GLY A 52 1.44 4.16 -20.06
C GLY A 52 1.88 3.38 -18.82
N GLY A 53 2.87 2.51 -19.02
CA GLY A 53 3.52 1.78 -17.94
C GLY A 53 4.42 2.70 -17.11
N TYR A 54 4.54 2.41 -15.83
CA TYR A 54 5.41 3.13 -14.91
C TYR A 54 6.12 2.19 -13.96
N PHE A 55 7.23 2.68 -13.43
CA PHE A 55 8.00 2.10 -12.36
C PHE A 55 8.09 3.13 -11.23
N ARG A 56 7.81 2.71 -9.99
CA ARG A 56 7.80 3.58 -8.81
C ARG A 56 8.49 2.87 -7.64
N PRO A 57 9.78 3.20 -7.34
CA PRO A 57 10.32 2.91 -6.02
C PRO A 57 9.53 3.74 -5.00
N GLU A 58 9.09 3.09 -3.94
CA GLU A 58 8.20 3.65 -2.93
C GLU A 58 8.73 3.26 -1.55
N LEU A 59 8.98 4.26 -0.72
CA LEU A 59 9.22 4.08 0.70
C LEU A 59 7.89 4.23 1.44
N THR A 60 7.54 3.26 2.27
CA THR A 60 6.37 3.28 3.12
C THR A 60 6.81 3.24 4.57
N ILE A 61 6.17 4.07 5.38
CA ILE A 61 6.29 4.06 6.84
C ILE A 61 4.88 3.95 7.38
N SER A 62 4.67 3.06 8.35
CA SER A 62 3.38 2.84 8.97
C SER A 62 3.53 2.68 10.48
N ALA A 63 2.57 3.22 11.20
CA ALA A 63 2.43 3.08 12.64
C ALA A 63 0.99 2.72 12.94
N PHE A 64 0.77 1.60 13.59
CA PHE A 64 -0.55 1.11 13.96
C PHE A 64 -0.51 0.38 15.29
N GLU A 65 -1.64 0.39 15.99
CA GLU A 65 -1.87 -0.26 17.26
C GLU A 65 -2.85 -1.41 17.02
N VAL A 66 -2.54 -2.59 17.54
CA VAL A 66 -3.44 -3.75 17.51
C VAL A 66 -4.16 -3.82 18.85
N GLY A 67 -5.46 -3.56 18.81
CA GLY A 67 -6.33 -3.62 19.98
C GLY A 67 -7.11 -4.92 20.02
N GLU A 68 -6.65 -5.90 20.81
CA GLU A 68 -7.48 -7.04 21.19
C GLU A 68 -8.46 -6.61 22.28
N SER A 69 -9.77 -6.77 22.03
CA SER A 69 -10.78 -6.64 23.08
C SER A 69 -10.93 -8.00 23.76
N ASN A 70 -10.37 -8.09 24.97
CA ASN A 70 -10.42 -9.29 25.80
C ASN A 70 -11.88 -9.67 26.07
N PHE A 71 -12.30 -10.86 25.62
CA PHE A 71 -13.37 -11.61 26.27
C PHE A 71 -12.71 -12.75 27.04
N GLU A 72 -13.05 -12.84 28.33
CA GLU A 72 -12.59 -13.84 29.29
C GLU A 72 -12.59 -15.25 28.70
N ASP A 73 -11.42 -15.87 28.58
CA ASP A 73 -11.05 -17.10 29.30
C ASP A 73 -9.71 -17.65 28.77
N ASP A 74 -8.99 -18.23 29.71
CA ASP A 74 -7.91 -19.20 29.56
C ASP A 74 -6.46 -18.72 29.50
N LEU A 75 -5.65 -19.52 30.19
CA LEU A 75 -4.24 -19.36 30.50
C LEU A 75 -3.38 -19.35 29.24
N ASP A 76 -2.98 -18.18 28.75
CA ASP A 76 -1.87 -18.09 27.78
C ASP A 76 -0.67 -17.32 28.34
N LEU A 77 0.43 -18.06 28.45
CA LEU A 77 1.75 -17.69 28.96
C LEU A 77 2.60 -16.96 27.91
N ASP A 78 2.01 -16.17 27.02
CA ASP A 78 2.75 -15.46 25.98
C ASP A 78 2.23 -14.03 25.78
N GLY A 79 2.47 -13.20 26.80
CA GLY A 79 3.11 -11.88 26.73
C GLY A 79 2.66 -10.79 25.74
N ARG A 80 1.69 -10.98 24.85
CA ARG A 80 1.23 -9.93 23.93
C ARG A 80 0.27 -8.99 24.66
N ARG A 81 0.75 -7.79 24.97
CA ARG A 81 -0.07 -6.75 25.59
C ARG A 81 -0.94 -6.10 24.52
N SER A 82 -2.25 -6.13 24.74
CA SER A 82 -3.21 -5.24 24.09
C SER A 82 -2.70 -3.79 24.19
N GLY A 83 -2.43 -3.15 23.04
CA GLY A 83 -1.90 -1.78 22.95
C GLY A 83 -0.44 -1.63 22.48
N ASP A 84 0.22 -2.69 22.02
CA ASP A 84 1.56 -2.57 21.45
C ASP A 84 1.54 -1.78 20.12
N GLN A 85 2.34 -0.72 20.08
CA GLN A 85 2.54 0.10 18.89
C GLN A 85 3.47 -0.64 17.93
N ILE A 86 2.94 -1.07 16.80
CA ILE A 86 3.71 -1.71 15.75
C ILE A 86 4.20 -0.65 14.77
N PHE A 87 5.51 -0.65 14.54
CA PHE A 87 6.16 0.19 13.56
C PHE A 87 6.61 -0.66 12.38
N SER A 88 6.33 -0.20 11.16
CA SER A 88 6.82 -0.85 9.96
C SER A 88 7.36 0.14 8.93
N ILE A 89 8.46 -0.26 8.30
CA ILE A 89 9.12 0.46 7.22
C ILE A 89 9.33 -0.49 6.04
N GLY A 90 8.90 -0.07 4.85
CA GLY A 90 8.96 -0.89 3.64
C GLY A 90 9.54 -0.12 2.46
N LEU A 91 10.51 -0.72 1.77
CA LEU A 91 11.02 -0.24 0.49
C LEU A 91 10.51 -1.15 -0.62
N MET A 92 9.63 -0.60 -1.46
CA MET A 92 8.90 -1.33 -2.48
C MET A 92 9.25 -0.82 -3.86
N ILE A 93 9.41 -1.73 -4.80
CA ILE A 93 9.51 -1.43 -6.22
C ILE A 93 8.19 -1.80 -6.87
N ASN A 94 7.45 -0.80 -7.33
CA ASN A 94 6.15 -1.00 -7.95
C ASN A 94 6.26 -0.87 -9.48
N TYR A 95 5.71 -1.83 -10.20
CA TYR A 95 5.43 -1.73 -11.62
C TYR A 95 3.92 -1.60 -11.81
N GLY A 96 3.50 -0.67 -12.66
CA GLY A 96 2.07 -0.46 -12.89
C GLY A 96 1.77 0.12 -14.25
N LYS A 97 0.48 0.19 -14.56
CA LYS A 97 -0.02 0.80 -15.79
C LYS A 97 -1.13 1.77 -15.46
N GLN A 98 -1.04 2.96 -16.03
CA GLN A 98 -2.02 4.03 -15.86
C GLN A 98 -2.70 4.34 -17.19
N TRP A 99 -4.03 4.36 -17.18
CA TRP A 99 -4.90 4.81 -18.25
C TRP A 99 -5.53 6.14 -17.88
N ILE A 100 -5.75 7.00 -18.87
CA ILE A 100 -6.43 8.29 -18.66
C ILE A 100 -7.60 8.37 -19.62
N ILE A 101 -8.79 8.56 -19.06
CA ILE A 101 -10.07 8.60 -19.76
C ILE A 101 -10.53 10.05 -19.79
N GLY A 102 -10.73 10.58 -21.00
CA GLY A 102 -11.34 11.91 -21.21
C GLY A 102 -10.58 13.07 -20.56
N GLU A 103 -9.26 12.97 -20.39
CA GLU A 103 -8.39 13.96 -19.71
C GLU A 103 -8.72 14.27 -18.24
N ARG A 104 -9.76 13.65 -17.67
CA ARG A 104 -10.28 13.97 -16.33
C ARG A 104 -10.18 12.83 -15.34
N PHE A 105 -10.16 11.58 -15.82
CA PHE A 105 -10.08 10.41 -14.94
C PHE A 105 -8.82 9.63 -15.25
N SER A 106 -8.10 9.22 -14.21
CA SER A 106 -7.01 8.25 -14.30
C SER A 106 -7.41 6.97 -13.61
N ILE A 107 -7.15 5.84 -14.25
CA ILE A 107 -7.29 4.51 -13.67
C ILE A 107 -5.94 3.85 -13.73
N ASP A 108 -5.43 3.37 -12.61
CA ASP A 108 -4.17 2.64 -12.57
C ASP A 108 -4.24 1.39 -11.70
N TRP A 109 -3.37 0.45 -12.04
CA TRP A 109 -3.06 -0.69 -11.21
C TRP A 109 -1.55 -0.80 -11.04
N HIS A 110 -1.12 -1.34 -9.90
CA HIS A 110 0.27 -1.69 -9.65
C HIS A 110 0.39 -3.05 -8.98
N ILE A 111 1.53 -3.67 -9.23
CA ILE A 111 2.07 -4.78 -8.45
C ILE A 111 3.49 -4.40 -8.06
N GLY A 112 3.91 -4.73 -6.85
CA GLY A 112 5.23 -4.41 -6.37
C GLY A 112 5.81 -5.49 -5.48
N LEU A 113 7.13 -5.52 -5.49
CA LEU A 113 7.98 -6.39 -4.70
C LEU A 113 9.00 -5.52 -3.99
N GLY A 114 9.38 -5.87 -2.78
CA GLY A 114 10.39 -5.16 -2.05
C GLY A 114 10.79 -5.85 -0.77
N TYR A 115 11.28 -5.04 0.17
CA TYR A 115 11.63 -5.47 1.50
C TYR A 115 10.88 -4.63 2.52
N ALA A 116 10.34 -5.26 3.56
CA ALA A 116 9.72 -4.53 4.66
C ALA A 116 10.09 -5.11 6.00
N TYR A 117 10.46 -4.22 6.92
CA TYR A 117 10.75 -4.55 8.30
C TYR A 117 9.55 -4.15 9.17
N VAL A 118 9.22 -5.01 10.13
CA VAL A 118 8.14 -4.81 11.10
C VAL A 118 8.69 -5.12 12.48
N SER A 119 8.37 -4.30 13.47
CA SER A 119 8.87 -4.43 14.85
C SER A 119 8.43 -5.70 15.56
N ASP A 120 7.26 -6.24 15.23
CA ASP A 120 6.68 -7.45 15.86
C ASP A 120 7.28 -8.77 15.30
N GLY A 121 8.13 -8.71 14.27
CA GLY A 121 8.92 -9.84 13.79
C GLY A 121 8.15 -10.91 13.00
N ASP A 122 6.85 -11.06 13.25
CA ASP A 122 5.99 -12.04 12.60
C ASP A 122 5.68 -11.65 11.15
N GLY A 123 5.81 -12.58 10.20
CA GLY A 123 5.34 -12.36 8.83
C GLY A 123 3.82 -12.17 8.79
N GLY A 124 3.31 -11.28 7.94
CA GLY A 124 1.87 -10.98 7.92
C GLY A 124 1.42 -9.92 6.91
N TYR A 125 0.11 -9.65 6.93
CA TYR A 125 -0.50 -8.58 6.15
C TYR A 125 -0.47 -7.27 6.94
N TYR A 126 0.25 -6.27 6.41
CA TYR A 126 0.49 -5.00 7.07
C TYR A 126 -0.19 -3.83 6.36
N TYR A 127 -1.47 -4.00 6.01
CA TYR A 127 -2.36 -3.03 5.32
C TYR A 127 -1.91 -2.60 3.91
N ARG A 128 -0.66 -2.17 3.74
CA ARG A 128 -0.10 -1.68 2.47
C ARG A 128 0.62 -2.77 1.68
N TYR A 129 1.26 -3.71 2.38
CA TYR A 129 2.02 -4.82 1.80
C TYR A 129 1.87 -6.06 2.69
N PHE A 130 2.04 -7.23 2.07
CA PHE A 130 2.25 -8.48 2.76
C PHE A 130 3.76 -8.65 2.95
N ALA A 131 4.23 -8.78 4.18
CA ALA A 131 5.64 -9.01 4.49
C ALA A 131 5.84 -10.43 5.00
N SER A 132 6.91 -11.08 4.54
CA SER A 132 7.39 -12.32 5.08
C SER A 132 8.10 -12.09 6.43
N ASP A 133 8.35 -13.17 7.15
CA ASP A 133 9.02 -13.18 8.46
C ASP A 133 10.31 -12.35 8.50
N SER A 134 10.67 -11.86 9.69
CA SER A 134 11.89 -11.08 9.94
C SER A 134 13.19 -11.72 9.42
N SER A 135 13.23 -13.05 9.30
CA SER A 135 14.37 -13.80 8.76
C SER A 135 14.59 -13.59 7.26
N PHE A 136 13.51 -13.31 6.51
CA PHE A 136 13.57 -13.02 5.08
C PHE A 136 12.48 -12.01 4.73
N PRO A 137 12.71 -10.71 5.00
CA PRO A 137 11.69 -9.67 5.03
C PRO A 137 11.27 -9.22 3.62
N ILE A 138 10.89 -10.15 2.75
CA ILE A 138 10.32 -9.84 1.43
C ILE A 138 8.92 -9.31 1.61
N ALA A 139 8.61 -8.23 0.91
CA ALA A 139 7.29 -7.65 0.86
C ALA A 139 6.72 -7.66 -0.55
N ILE A 140 5.41 -7.91 -0.65
CA ILE A 140 4.65 -7.84 -1.90
C ILE A 140 3.49 -6.89 -1.68
N ASN A 141 3.21 -6.04 -2.66
CA ASN A 141 1.99 -5.26 -2.67
C ASN A 141 1.31 -5.30 -4.04
N SER A 142 0.04 -4.98 -4.03
CA SER A 142 -0.73 -4.72 -5.22
C SER A 142 -1.73 -3.62 -4.91
N GLY A 143 -2.35 -3.06 -5.94
CA GLY A 143 -3.42 -2.10 -5.72
C GLY A 143 -3.97 -1.55 -7.00
N PHE A 144 -5.13 -0.92 -6.84
CA PHE A 144 -5.86 -0.25 -7.89
C PHE A 144 -6.21 1.16 -7.40
N SER A 145 -6.00 2.15 -8.25
CA SER A 145 -6.26 3.55 -7.92
C SER A 145 -7.12 4.18 -9.02
N ILE A 146 -8.10 4.98 -8.61
CA ILE A 146 -8.83 5.89 -9.48
C ILE A 146 -8.48 7.30 -9.04
N GLY A 147 -8.06 8.14 -9.98
CA GLY A 147 -7.68 9.52 -9.74
C GLY A 147 -8.47 10.47 -10.64
N LEU A 148 -8.59 11.72 -10.18
CA LEU A 148 -9.11 12.82 -11.00
C LEU A 148 -7.92 13.66 -11.47
N CYS A 149 -7.86 13.91 -12.78
CA CYS A 149 -6.89 14.82 -13.38
C CYS A 149 -7.53 16.21 -13.49
N THR A 150 -7.07 17.15 -12.68
CA THR A 150 -7.43 18.57 -12.81
C THR A 150 -6.42 19.26 -13.73
N LYS A 151 -6.93 20.11 -14.64
CA LYS A 151 -6.12 20.94 -15.55
C LYS A 151 -5.46 22.10 -14.82
#